data_AF-A0A9X0BXA2-F1
#
_entry.id   AF-A0A9X0BXA2-F1
#
_cell.length_a   1.000
_cell.length_b   1.000
_cell.length_c   1.000
_cell.angle_alpha   90.00
_cell.angle_beta   90.00
_cell.angle_gamma   90.00
#
_symmetry.space_group_name_H-M   'P 1'
#
loop_
_entity.id
_entity.type
_entity.pdbx_description
1 polymer ?
#
loop_
_entity_poly.entity_id
_entity_poly.type
_entity_poly.pdbx_seq_one_letter_code
_entity_poly.pdbx_strand_id
1 'polypeptide(L)'
;MSSLWAQTHPFTITSWSRGKQDALKLLKQPRNGFSANLVRYGSLTTESSISFLTLFTGPHGLTKDIGPYENALLIASGLGITTSIPYLRIYGYNTCSSHIRRLHFVWQVESISEHNPRQFPCNPS
;
A
#
# COMPACT_ATOMS: atom_id res chain seq x y z
N MET A 1 -20.27 16.11 23.02
CA MET A 1 -19.61 14.84 23.38
C MET A 1 -19.75 13.90 22.19
N SER A 2 -18.67 13.56 21.49
CA SER A 2 -18.71 12.57 20.41
C SER A 2 -17.51 11.65 20.50
N SER A 3 -17.71 10.53 21.19
CA SER A 3 -16.80 9.40 21.27
C SER A 3 -16.76 8.65 19.94
N LEU A 4 -15.73 8.88 19.12
CA LEU A 4 -15.31 7.95 18.07
C LEU A 4 -14.21 7.06 18.65
N TRP A 5 -14.61 5.99 19.34
CA TRP A 5 -13.68 5.06 19.99
C TRP A 5 -12.98 4.11 19.00
N ALA A 6 -13.41 4.07 17.74
CA ALA A 6 -12.79 3.27 16.68
C ALA A 6 -12.19 4.18 15.60
N GLN A 7 -10.87 4.09 15.42
CA GLN A 7 -10.15 4.79 14.35
C GLN A 7 -9.96 3.86 13.16
N THR A 8 -10.53 4.23 12.00
CA THR A 8 -10.37 3.48 10.74
C THR A 8 -9.33 4.16 9.86
N HIS A 9 -8.42 3.38 9.27
CA HIS A 9 -7.41 3.87 8.34
C HIS A 9 -7.52 3.14 7.01
N PRO A 10 -7.55 3.86 5.86
CA PRO A 10 -7.57 3.22 4.56
C PRO A 10 -6.22 2.58 4.25
N PHE A 11 -6.24 1.35 3.75
CA PHE A 11 -5.06 0.63 3.28
C PHE A 11 -5.27 0.10 1.87
N THR A 12 -4.23 0.15 1.07
CA THR A 12 -4.23 -0.46 -0.26
C THR A 12 -3.84 -1.93 -0.16
N ILE A 13 -4.68 -2.79 -0.72
CA ILE A 13 -4.43 -4.22 -0.84
C ILE A 13 -3.43 -4.45 -1.97
N THR A 14 -2.30 -5.08 -1.65
CA THR A 14 -1.26 -5.43 -2.63
C THR A 14 -1.24 -6.92 -2.97
N SER A 15 -1.90 -7.74 -2.15
CA SER A 15 -2.05 -9.17 -2.38
C SER A 15 -3.09 -9.44 -3.47
N TRP A 16 -2.63 -9.76 -4.67
CA TRP A 16 -3.47 -10.22 -5.78
C TRP A 16 -2.96 -11.57 -6.30
N SER A 17 -3.88 -12.50 -6.53
CA SER A 17 -3.64 -13.76 -7.25
C SER A 17 -4.92 -14.19 -7.98
N ARG A 18 -4.80 -15.11 -8.94
CA ARG A 18 -5.95 -15.75 -9.60
C ARG A 18 -6.69 -16.73 -8.68
N GLY A 19 -5.99 -17.26 -7.68
CA GLY A 19 -6.51 -18.27 -6.77
C GLY A 19 -7.09 -17.67 -5.50
N LYS A 20 -7.63 -18.53 -4.64
CA LYS A 20 -8.01 -18.15 -3.28
C LYS A 20 -6.76 -17.64 -2.54
N GLN A 21 -6.90 -16.53 -1.84
CA GLN A 21 -5.89 -15.99 -0.93
C GLN A 21 -6.41 -16.11 0.49
N ASP A 22 -5.62 -16.70 1.38
CA ASP A 22 -5.97 -16.84 2.79
C ASP A 22 -5.40 -15.71 3.65
N ALA A 23 -4.64 -14.78 3.06
CA ALA A 23 -4.06 -13.63 3.72
C ALA A 23 -4.10 -12.37 2.84
N LEU A 24 -4.41 -11.22 3.44
CA LEU A 24 -4.31 -9.91 2.81
C LEU A 24 -2.94 -9.29 3.12
N LYS A 25 -2.22 -8.85 2.08
CA LYS A 25 -1.00 -8.05 2.23
C LYS A 25 -1.35 -6.59 2.03
N LEU A 26 -1.00 -5.78 3.03
CA LEU A 26 -1.18 -4.33 3.02
C LEU A 26 0.20 -3.69 3.06
N LEU A 27 0.41 -2.66 2.23
CA LEU A 27 1.62 -1.85 2.28
C LEU A 27 1.31 -0.52 2.95
N LYS A 28 2.24 -0.04 3.78
CA LYS A 28 2.04 1.15 4.59
C LYS A 28 3.33 1.95 4.69
N GLN A 29 3.24 3.27 4.48
CA GLN A 29 4.31 4.18 4.83
C GLN A 29 4.18 4.51 6.32
N PRO A 30 5.26 4.42 7.11
CA PRO A 30 5.28 5.01 8.44
C PRO A 30 5.03 6.53 8.30
N ARG A 31 3.86 6.98 8.73
CA ARG A 31 3.55 8.40 8.98
C ARG A 31 3.34 8.59 10.49
N ASN A 32 3.30 9.83 10.97
CA ASN A 32 3.09 10.12 12.39
C ASN A 32 1.81 9.43 12.94
N GLY A 33 1.81 9.06 14.21
CA GLY A 33 0.65 8.43 14.87
C GLY A 33 0.55 6.92 14.65
N PHE A 34 -0.63 6.41 14.28
CA PHE A 34 -0.94 4.97 14.17
C PHE A 34 0.06 4.19 13.30
N SER A 35 0.58 4.83 12.27
CA SER A 35 1.53 4.21 11.36
C SER A 35 2.94 4.04 11.89
N ALA A 36 3.47 5.04 12.57
CA ALA A 36 4.73 4.93 13.29
C ALA A 36 4.63 3.91 14.42
N ASN A 37 3.49 3.86 15.12
CA ASN A 37 3.29 2.90 16.21
C ASN A 37 3.30 1.45 15.73
N LEU A 38 2.62 1.12 14.62
CA LEU A 38 2.61 -0.24 14.09
C LEU A 38 4.02 -0.73 13.71
N VAL A 39 4.82 0.16 13.11
CA VAL A 39 6.20 -0.13 12.71
C VAL A 39 7.07 -0.30 13.95
N ARG A 40 6.95 0.61 14.93
CA ARG A 40 7.65 0.53 16.21
C ARG A 40 7.38 -0.78 16.93
N TYR A 41 6.12 -1.24 17.00
CA TYR A 41 5.82 -2.53 17.61
C TYR A 41 6.50 -3.67 16.86
N GLY A 42 6.39 -3.72 15.52
CA GLY A 42 7.04 -4.76 14.71
C GLY A 42 8.57 -4.78 14.82
N SER A 43 9.22 -3.62 15.03
CA SER A 43 10.67 -3.54 15.20
C SER A 43 11.16 -3.95 16.59
N LEU A 44 10.30 -3.94 17.61
CA LEU A 44 10.64 -4.36 18.98
C LEU A 44 10.65 -5.88 19.15
N THR A 45 10.13 -6.63 18.18
CA THR A 45 10.08 -8.09 18.18
C THR A 45 11.06 -8.63 17.14
N THR A 46 12.32 -8.81 17.54
CA THR A 46 13.40 -9.24 16.65
C THR A 46 13.21 -10.65 16.08
N GLU A 47 12.41 -11.51 16.73
CA GLU A 47 12.31 -12.94 16.40
C GLU A 47 10.87 -13.47 16.24
N SER A 48 9.84 -12.63 16.41
CA SER A 48 8.44 -13.08 16.38
C SER A 48 7.51 -12.15 15.62
N SER A 49 6.62 -12.75 14.81
CA SER A 49 5.52 -12.03 14.15
C SER A 49 4.53 -11.55 15.21
N ILE A 50 4.16 -10.27 15.17
CA ILE A 50 3.10 -9.73 16.04
C ILE A 50 1.76 -9.91 15.35
N SER A 51 0.84 -10.57 16.06
CA SER A 51 -0.54 -10.75 15.63
C SER A 51 -1.44 -9.79 16.40
N PHE A 52 -2.21 -8.98 15.68
CA PHE A 52 -3.24 -8.11 16.24
C PHE A 52 -4.61 -8.56 15.74
N LEU A 53 -5.64 -8.42 16.59
CA LEU A 53 -7.02 -8.52 16.12
C LEU A 53 -7.32 -7.30 15.24
N THR A 54 -7.57 -7.55 13.95
CA THR A 54 -7.88 -6.49 12.99
C THR A 54 -9.28 -6.67 12.43
N LEU A 55 -10.09 -5.63 12.52
CA LEU A 55 -11.35 -5.53 11.80
C LEU A 55 -11.09 -4.79 10.48
N PHE A 56 -11.61 -5.33 9.38
CA PHE A 56 -11.55 -4.69 8.08
C PHE A 56 -12.95 -4.60 7.49
N THR A 57 -13.16 -3.58 6.67
CA THR A 57 -14.34 -3.44 5.82
C THR A 57 -13.83 -3.23 4.40
N GLY A 58 -14.52 -3.78 3.41
CA GLY A 58 -14.13 -3.60 2.02
C GLY A 58 -14.64 -4.70 1.09
N PRO A 59 -14.23 -4.67 -0.19
CA PRO A 59 -13.28 -3.72 -0.79
C PRO A 59 -13.88 -2.32 -0.98
N HIS A 60 -13.07 -1.30 -0.71
CA HIS A 60 -13.41 0.11 -0.95
C HIS A 60 -12.58 0.62 -2.11
N GLY A 61 -13.24 1.04 -3.19
CA GLY A 61 -12.58 1.54 -4.39
C GLY A 61 -13.45 1.38 -5.63
N LEU A 62 -13.11 2.13 -6.67
CA LEU A 62 -13.79 2.01 -7.96
C LEU A 62 -13.06 0.98 -8.81
N THR A 63 -13.80 -0.06 -9.22
CA THR A 63 -13.36 -0.93 -10.31
C THR A 63 -13.85 -0.31 -11.61
N LYS A 64 -12.93 0.25 -12.39
CA LYS A 64 -13.24 0.70 -13.75
C LYS A 64 -12.89 -0.42 -14.71
N ASP A 65 -13.84 -0.84 -15.54
CA ASP A 65 -13.51 -1.66 -16.68
C ASP A 65 -12.69 -0.82 -17.66
N ILE A 66 -11.45 -1.26 -17.90
CA ILE A 66 -10.56 -0.65 -18.89
C ILE A 66 -10.38 -1.58 -20.10
N GLY A 67 -11.14 -2.67 -20.17
CA GLY A 67 -11.24 -3.57 -21.31
C GLY A 67 -11.57 -2.91 -22.66
N PRO A 68 -12.34 -1.81 -22.76
CA PRO A 68 -12.60 -1.18 -24.06
C PRO A 68 -11.46 -0.29 -24.58
N TYR A 69 -10.38 -0.07 -23.82
CA TYR A 69 -9.27 0.79 -24.24
C TYR A 69 -8.13 -0.03 -24.84
N GLU A 70 -7.62 0.40 -26.00
CA GLU A 70 -6.46 -0.26 -26.62
C GLU A 70 -5.12 0.14 -25.97
N ASN A 71 -5.07 1.32 -25.34
CA ASN A 71 -3.85 1.84 -24.71
C ASN A 71 -4.18 2.31 -23.29
N ALA A 72 -3.36 1.90 -22.33
CA ALA A 72 -3.48 2.33 -20.93
C ALA A 72 -2.20 3.03 -20.47
N LEU A 73 -2.35 4.19 -19.84
CA LEU A 73 -1.27 4.91 -19.18
C LEU A 73 -1.52 4.90 -17.67
N LEU A 74 -0.59 4.35 -16.92
CA LEU A 74 -0.66 4.21 -15.49
C LEU A 74 0.49 5.01 -14.87
N ILE A 75 0.14 6.04 -14.12
CA ILE A 75 1.08 6.97 -13.48
C ILE A 75 0.96 6.79 -11.97
N ALA A 76 2.07 6.51 -11.32
CA ALA A 76 2.15 6.35 -9.87
C ALA A 76 3.31 7.15 -9.29
N SER A 77 3.14 7.65 -8.07
CA SER A 77 4.19 8.28 -7.28
C SER A 77 4.29 7.64 -5.89
N GLY A 78 5.50 7.38 -5.42
CA GLY A 78 5.77 6.78 -4.10
C GLY A 78 5.01 5.47 -3.88
N LEU A 79 4.33 5.33 -2.74
CA LEU A 79 3.47 4.17 -2.43
C LEU A 79 2.18 4.12 -3.26
N GLY A 80 1.88 5.15 -4.05
CA GLY A 80 0.78 5.12 -5.02
C GLY A 80 0.92 4.02 -6.08
N ILE A 81 2.09 3.40 -6.21
CA ILE A 81 2.27 2.18 -7.01
C ILE A 81 1.36 1.04 -6.56
N THR A 82 1.02 0.98 -5.27
CA THR A 82 0.23 -0.13 -4.70
C THR A 82 -1.15 -0.26 -5.30
N THR A 83 -1.78 0.86 -5.67
CA THR A 83 -3.09 0.87 -6.34
C THR A 83 -2.99 0.42 -7.79
N SER A 84 -1.80 0.55 -8.39
CA SER A 84 -1.47 0.22 -9.77
C SER A 84 -1.11 -1.26 -9.96
N ILE A 85 -0.58 -1.91 -8.91
CA ILE A 85 -0.14 -3.32 -8.95
C ILE A 85 -1.25 -4.29 -9.39
N PRO A 86 -2.50 -4.22 -8.89
CA PRO A 86 -3.57 -5.12 -9.32
C PRO A 86 -3.86 -4.99 -10.81
N TYR A 87 -3.89 -3.77 -11.33
CA TYR A 87 -4.07 -3.52 -12.77
C TYR A 87 -2.91 -4.11 -13.57
N LEU A 88 -1.67 -3.80 -13.20
CA LEU A 88 -0.49 -4.35 -13.88
C LEU A 88 -0.49 -5.88 -13.87
N ARG A 89 -0.86 -6.51 -12.75
CA ARG A 89 -0.95 -7.97 -12.62
C ARG A 89 -2.05 -8.54 -13.51
N ILE A 90 -3.27 -8.02 -13.43
CA ILE A 90 -4.42 -8.50 -14.21
C ILE A 90 -4.10 -8.44 -15.71
N TYR A 91 -3.58 -7.33 -16.21
CA TYR A 91 -3.27 -7.16 -17.63
C TYR A 91 -1.99 -7.85 -18.07
N GLY A 92 -0.96 -7.89 -17.22
CA GLY A 92 0.27 -8.64 -17.52
C GLY A 92 0.04 -10.15 -17.63
N TYR A 93 -0.94 -10.69 -16.91
CA TYR A 93 -1.30 -12.12 -16.98
C TYR A 93 -2.42 -12.44 -17.98
N ASN A 94 -3.21 -11.46 -18.45
CA ASN A 94 -4.31 -11.66 -19.41
C ASN A 94 -3.91 -11.32 -20.85
N THR A 95 -2.70 -11.68 -21.27
CA THR A 95 -2.19 -11.45 -22.64
C THR A 95 -3.09 -12.02 -23.75
N CYS A 96 -4.01 -12.94 -23.45
CA CYS A 96 -4.98 -13.48 -24.41
C CYS A 96 -6.41 -12.92 -24.32
N SER A 97 -6.76 -12.09 -23.34
CA SER A 97 -8.17 -11.66 -23.10
C SER A 97 -8.37 -10.14 -23.02
N SER A 98 -7.29 -9.36 -22.93
CA SER A 98 -7.39 -7.90 -22.88
C SER A 98 -7.23 -7.25 -24.25
N HIS A 99 -8.16 -6.38 -24.65
CA HIS A 99 -8.00 -5.51 -25.83
C HIS A 99 -6.88 -4.45 -25.66
N ILE A 100 -6.30 -4.34 -24.46
CA ILE A 100 -5.15 -3.46 -24.21
C ILE A 100 -3.94 -4.01 -24.97
N ARG A 101 -3.52 -3.30 -26.01
CA ARG A 101 -2.34 -3.61 -26.83
C ARG A 101 -1.06 -3.02 -26.24
N ARG A 102 -1.17 -1.88 -25.54
CA ARG A 102 -0.02 -1.18 -24.95
C ARG A 102 -0.35 -0.67 -23.56
N LEU A 103 0.49 -1.02 -22.59
CA LEU A 103 0.44 -0.52 -21.24
C LEU A 103 1.72 0.25 -20.94
N HIS A 104 1.59 1.55 -20.70
CA HIS A 104 2.68 2.42 -20.28
C HIS A 104 2.58 2.64 -18.77
N PHE A 105 3.61 2.23 -18.04
CA PHE A 105 3.70 2.44 -16.60
C PHE A 105 4.82 3.42 -16.27
N VAL A 106 4.47 4.53 -15.63
CA VAL A 106 5.42 5.55 -15.17
C VAL A 106 5.37 5.59 -13.65
N TRP A 107 6.49 5.24 -13.02
CA TRP A 107 6.63 5.29 -11.57
C TRP A 107 7.66 6.32 -11.16
N GLN A 108 7.19 7.35 -10.45
CA GLN A 108 8.05 8.32 -9.80
C GLN A 108 8.36 7.85 -8.38
N VAL A 109 9.65 7.62 -8.10
CA VAL A 109 10.14 7.30 -6.75
C VAL A 109 10.77 8.56 -6.17
N GLU A 110 10.29 9.02 -5.01
CA GLU A 110 11.06 9.98 -4.23
C GLU A 110 12.32 9.29 -3.72
N SER A 111 13.49 9.89 -3.97
CA SER A 111 14.74 9.39 -3.42
C SER A 111 14.60 9.25 -1.91
N ILE A 112 15.05 8.13 -1.36
CA ILE A 112 15.29 7.98 0.09
C ILE A 112 16.45 8.92 0.42
N SER A 113 16.18 10.22 0.53
CA SER A 113 17.10 11.12 1.20
C SER A 113 17.03 10.73 2.67
N GLU A 114 18.16 10.24 3.18
CA GLU A 114 18.40 9.89 4.58
C GLU A 114 17.57 10.78 5.50
N HIS A 115 16.69 10.15 6.26
CA HIS A 115 16.05 10.81 7.38
C HIS A 115 17.16 11.07 8.40
N ASN A 116 17.82 12.22 8.28
CA ASN A 116 18.78 12.73 9.26
C ASN A 116 18.08 12.62 10.63
N PRO A 117 18.55 11.76 11.55
CA PRO A 117 17.97 11.68 12.88
C PRO A 117 18.26 13.03 13.52
N ARG A 118 17.25 13.91 13.54
CA ARG A 118 17.33 15.20 14.19
C ARG A 118 17.89 14.97 15.58
N GLN A 119 19.09 15.52 15.77
CA GLN A 119 19.81 15.69 17.02
C GLN A 119 18.84 15.75 18.20
N PHE A 120 18.94 14.78 19.09
CA PHE A 120 18.59 15.03 20.48
C PHE A 120 19.58 16.10 20.98
N PRO A 121 19.13 17.28 21.42
CA PRO A 121 20.05 18.21 22.06
C PRO A 121 20.48 17.58 23.39
N CYS A 122 21.74 17.18 23.48
CA CYS A 122 22.40 17.02 24.77
C CYS A 122 22.39 18.40 25.43
N ASN A 123 21.55 18.58 26.44
CA ASN A 123 21.60 19.77 27.28
C ASN A 123 22.64 19.51 28.39
N PRO A 124 23.69 20.34 28.53
CA PRO A 124 24.54 20.30 29.71
C PRO A 124 24.03 21.33 30.73
N SER A 125 23.69 20.88 31.93
CA SER A 125 23.79 21.63 33.20
C SER A 125 23.68 20.63 34.34
#